data_AF-A0A2A2AL72-F1
#
_entry.id   AF-A0A2A2AL72-F1
#
_cell.length_a   1.000
_cell.length_b   1.000
_cell.length_c   1.000
_cell.angle_alpha   90.00
_cell.angle_beta   90.00
_cell.angle_gamma   90.00
#
_symmetry.space_group_name_H-M   'P 1'
#
loop_
_entity.id
_entity.type
_entity.pdbx_description
1 polymer ?
#
loop_
_entity_poly.entity_id
_entity_poly.type
_entity_poly.pdbx_seq_one_letter_code
_entity_poly.pdbx_strand_id
1 'polypeptide(L)' 'MNMGVIAEEKLLHADAVSVKDKDEQFLQKWARIGVDLASLLCFSFVTEATHSKIEIYALQFILLDL' A
#
# COMPACT_ATOMS: atom_id res chain seq x y z
N MET A 1 -11.59 -19.76 6.73
CA MET A 1 -10.28 -20.11 6.14
C MET A 1 -10.55 -20.76 4.79
N ASN A 2 -10.31 -20.06 3.67
CA ASN A 2 -10.37 -20.65 2.34
C ASN A 2 -8.95 -21.05 1.92
N MET A 3 -8.60 -22.30 2.20
CA MET A 3 -7.35 -22.92 1.75
C MET A 3 -7.48 -23.23 0.25
N GLY A 4 -6.80 -22.45 -0.61
CA GLY A 4 -6.50 -22.86 -2.00
C GLY A 4 -7.42 -22.37 -3.11
N VAL A 5 -8.26 -21.35 -2.89
CA VAL A 5 -9.00 -20.73 -4.00
C VAL A 5 -8.06 -19.77 -4.74
N ILE A 6 -7.62 -20.16 -5.94
CA ILE A 6 -6.99 -19.26 -6.91
C ILE A 6 -8.15 -18.65 -7.70
N ALA A 7 -8.56 -17.43 -7.33
CA ALA A 7 -9.55 -16.65 -8.06
C ALA A 7 -8.83 -15.61 -8.90
N GLU A 8 -9.33 -15.36 -10.11
CA GLU A 8 -8.93 -14.20 -10.89
C GLU A 8 -9.34 -12.93 -10.11
N GLU A 9 -8.36 -12.18 -9.65
CA GLU A 9 -8.58 -11.01 -8.81
C GLU A 9 -8.63 -9.74 -9.65
N LYS A 10 -9.65 -8.92 -9.41
CA LYS A 10 -9.79 -7.59 -10.00
C LYS A 10 -9.53 -6.52 -8.96
N LEU A 11 -9.05 -5.39 -9.43
CA LEU A 11 -8.92 -4.18 -8.62
C LEU A 11 -10.31 -3.62 -8.35
N LEU A 12 -10.73 -3.69 -7.09
CA LEU A 12 -11.96 -3.04 -6.62
C LEU A 12 -11.71 -1.56 -6.38
N HIS A 13 -10.57 -1.23 -5.76
CA HIS A 13 -10.18 0.13 -5.44
C HIS A 13 -8.66 0.25 -5.41
N ALA A 14 -8.14 1.40 -5.81
CA ALA A 14 -6.73 1.77 -5.70
C ALA A 14 -6.60 3.22 -5.24
N ASP A 15 -5.63 3.48 -4.37
CA ASP A 15 -5.34 4.81 -3.81
C ASP A 15 -3.84 4.98 -3.59
N ALA A 16 -3.38 6.23 -3.57
CA ALA A 16 -2.00 6.60 -3.29
C ALA A 16 -1.96 7.76 -2.27
N VAL A 17 -1.35 7.51 -1.12
CA VAL A 17 -1.31 8.48 -0.01
C VAL A 17 0.11 8.64 0.51
N SER A 18 0.50 9.88 0.82
CA SER A 18 1.78 10.14 1.47
C SER A 18 1.79 9.52 2.88
N VAL A 19 2.86 8.81 3.22
CA VAL A 19 2.93 8.10 4.50
C VAL A 19 2.93 9.05 5.69
N LYS A 20 3.40 10.28 5.53
CA LYS A 20 3.35 11.32 6.58
C LYS A 20 1.94 11.60 7.10
N ASP A 21 0.90 11.27 6.32
CA ASP A 21 -0.50 11.49 6.66
C ASP A 21 -1.13 10.27 7.40
N LYS A 22 -0.34 9.22 7.69
CA LYS A 22 -0.75 8.04 8.46
C LYS A 22 -0.67 8.30 9.97
N ASP A 23 -1.26 7.41 10.76
CA ASP A 23 -1.27 7.52 12.22
C ASP A 23 0.14 7.45 12.85
N GLU A 24 0.25 7.96 14.07
CA GLU A 24 1.53 8.08 14.78
C GLU A 24 2.22 6.73 15.05
N GLN A 25 1.44 5.66 15.31
CA GLN A 25 2.01 4.33 15.54
C GLN A 25 2.68 3.80 14.27
N PHE A 26 2.05 4.04 13.11
CA PHE A 26 2.60 3.71 11.82
C PHE A 26 3.92 4.46 11.57
N LEU A 27 3.93 5.78 11.80
CA LEU A 27 5.13 6.60 11.62
C LEU A 27 6.30 6.13 12.49
N GLN A 28 6.05 5.80 13.76
CA GLN A 28 7.09 5.30 14.67
C GLN A 28 7.69 3.96 14.20
N LYS A 29 6.89 3.06 13.61
CA LYS A 29 7.39 1.79 13.06
C LYS A 29 8.39 2.02 11.94
N TRP A 30 8.11 2.98 11.05
CA TRP A 30 8.96 3.27 9.89
C TRP A 30 10.15 4.17 10.23
N ALA A 31 10.01 5.07 11.20
CA ALA A 31 11.13 5.88 11.70
C ALA A 31 12.29 5.01 12.20
N ARG A 32 12.01 3.83 12.77
CA ARG A 32 13.04 2.86 13.20
C ARG A 32 13.88 2.28 12.07
N ILE A 33 13.40 2.35 10.83
CA ILE A 33 14.09 1.83 9.64
C ILE A 33 15.04 2.90 9.06
N GLY A 34 15.06 4.12 9.62
CA GLY A 34 15.91 5.21 9.16
C GLY A 34 15.49 5.79 7.81
N VAL A 35 14.24 5.55 7.42
CA VAL A 35 13.66 5.99 6.15
C VAL A 35 13.12 7.41 6.30
N ASP A 36 13.42 8.29 5.34
CA ASP A 36 12.78 9.59 5.24
C ASP A 36 11.30 9.42 4.87
N LEU A 37 10.42 9.68 5.84
CA LEU A 37 8.98 9.51 5.69
C LEU A 37 8.34 10.58 4.80
N ALA A 38 9.00 11.72 4.59
CA ALA A 38 8.47 12.81 3.79
C ALA A 38 8.33 12.44 2.31
N SER A 39 9.20 11.56 1.82
CA SER A 39 9.25 11.09 0.44
C SER A 39 8.58 9.72 0.24
N LEU A 40 8.12 9.07 1.31
CA LEU A 40 7.54 7.74 1.26
C LEU A 40 6.06 7.80 0.84
N LEU A 41 5.73 7.12 -0.26
CA LEU A 41 4.37 6.97 -0.76
C LEU A 41 3.85 5.55 -0.54
N CYS A 42 2.59 5.46 -0.14
CA CYS A 42 1.87 4.21 0.04
C CYS A 42 0.85 4.07 -1.09
N PHE A 43 1.06 3.10 -1.97
CA PHE A 43 0.08 2.65 -2.94
C PHE A 43 -0.72 1.53 -2.31
N SER A 44 -2.04 1.67 -2.23
CA SER A 44 -2.90 0.66 -1.64
C SER A 44 -3.98 0.24 -2.61
N PHE A 45 -4.31 -1.04 -2.62
CA PHE A 45 -5.42 -1.54 -3.40
C PHE A 45 -6.15 -2.67 -2.70
N VAL A 46 -7.45 -2.77 -3.03
CA VAL A 46 -8.35 -3.80 -2.51
C VAL A 46 -8.76 -4.70 -3.67
N THR A 47 -8.66 -6.00 -3.46
CA THR A 47 -9.06 -7.00 -4.45
C THR A 47 -10.53 -7.40 -4.27
N GLU A 48 -11.23 -7.71 -5.35
CA GLU A 48 -12.67 -7.97 -5.33
C GLU A 48 -13.03 -9.32 -4.70
N ALA A 49 -12.34 -10.40 -5.07
CA ALA A 49 -12.75 -11.77 -4.73
C ALA A 49 -12.41 -12.15 -3.30
N THR A 50 -11.26 -11.73 -2.79
CA THR A 50 -10.83 -12.02 -1.41
C THR A 50 -10.99 -10.84 -0.46
N HIS A 51 -11.33 -9.64 -0.95
CA HIS A 51 -11.33 -8.40 -0.16
C HIS A 51 -9.99 -8.16 0.58
N SER A 52 -8.90 -8.67 -0.01
CA SER A 52 -7.57 -8.48 0.55
C SER A 52 -7.10 -7.06 0.27
N LYS A 53 -6.48 -6.43 1.27
CA LYS A 53 -5.80 -5.14 1.11
C LYS A 53 -4.32 -5.37 0.92
N ILE A 54 -3.77 -4.86 -0.18
CA ILE A 54 -2.34 -4.89 -0.47
C ILE A 54 -1.83 -3.46 -0.42
N GLU A 55 -0.71 -3.25 0.28
CA GLU A 55 -0.06 -1.96 0.43
C GLU A 55 1.41 -2.06 0.00
N ILE A 56 1.83 -1.16 -0.89
CA ILE A 56 3.18 -1.07 -1.43
C ILE A 56 3.75 0.28 -1.01
N TYR A 57 4.91 0.25 -0.37
CA TYR A 57 5.60 1.43 0.13
C TYR A 57 6.83 1.70 -0.72
N ALA A 58 6.88 2.87 -1.36
CA ALA A 58 7.93 3.22 -2.29
C ALA A 58 8.58 4.56 -1.93
N LEU A 59 9.92 4.56 -1.86
CA LEU A 59 10.73 5.76 -1.67
C LEU A 59 10.94 6.54 -2.98
N GLN A 60 10.84 5.83 -4.10
CA GLN A 60 10.97 6.38 -5.44
C GLN A 60 9.97 5.67 -6.34
N PHE A 61 9.30 6.43 -7.19
CA PHE A 61 8.31 5.94 -8.13
C PHE A 61 8.29 6.87 -9.34
N ILE A 62 7.81 6.36 -10.47
CA ILE A 62 7.56 7.14 -11.68
C ILE A 62 6.09 6.89 -12.03
N LEU A 63 5.32 7.97 -12.16
CA LEU A 63 3.99 7.90 -12.72
C LEU A 63 4.11 8.00 -14.24
N LEU A 64 3.64 6.97 -14.93
CA LEU A 64 3.53 6.95 -16.39
C LEU A 64 2.06 7.20 -16.72
N ASP A 65 1.76 8.30 -17.40
CA ASP A 65 0.46 8.46 -18.05
C ASP A 65 0.42 7.49 -19.25
N LEU A 66 -0.53 6.56 -19.22
CA LEU A 66 -0.80 5.57 -20.27
C LEU A 66 -1.98 6.00 -21.14
#